data_AF-A0A969ZMM4-F1
#
_entry.id   AF-A0A969ZMM4-F1
#
_cell.length_a   1.000
_cell.length_b   1.000
_cell.length_c   1.000
_cell.angle_alpha   90.00
_cell.angle_beta   90.00
_cell.angle_gamma   90.00
#
_symmetry.space_group_name_H-M   'P 1'
#
loop_
_entity.id
_entity.type
_entity.pdbx_description
1 polymer ?
#
loop_
_entity_poly.entity_id
_entity_poly.type
_entity_poly.pdbx_seq_one_letter_code
_entity_poly.pdbx_strand_id
1 'polypeptide(L)'
;MNLPLGTHKTARKGDFRWFTGVIAWFEWAQVNNFIHNESSDFTPERGDIVIFNNIISEPYKQKDSLWCDHIGIVLSCDSEYLTVAEGNIGNQNVSGIMKRKRDNTIGCYIRIP
;
A
#
# COMPACT_ATOMS: atom_id res chain seq x y z
N MET A 1 5.37 -3.49 -24.64
CA MET A 1 5.65 -3.80 -23.22
C MET A 1 4.87 -5.06 -22.90
N ASN A 2 5.53 -6.22 -22.86
CA ASN A 2 4.86 -7.50 -22.59
C ASN A 2 4.84 -7.74 -21.09
N LEU A 3 3.68 -7.59 -20.46
CA LEU A 3 3.46 -8.14 -19.13
C LEU A 3 3.18 -9.63 -19.29
N PRO A 4 3.95 -10.53 -18.65
CA PRO A 4 3.67 -11.95 -18.76
C PRO A 4 2.41 -12.27 -17.97
N LEU A 5 1.37 -12.72 -18.68
CA LEU A 5 0.25 -13.44 -18.08
C LEU A 5 0.77 -14.80 -17.59
N GLY A 6 0.96 -14.92 -16.29
CA GLY A 6 1.31 -16.18 -15.64
C GLY A 6 0.06 -17.03 -15.41
N THR A 7 -0.22 -17.96 -16.31
CA THR A 7 -1.03 -19.14 -15.98
C THR A 7 -0.22 -20.02 -15.04
N HIS A 8 -0.62 -20.06 -13.76
CA HIS A 8 -0.21 -21.00 -12.70
C HIS A 8 1.26 -21.48 -12.69
N LYS A 9 2.02 -21.02 -11.67
CA LYS A 9 3.38 -21.39 -11.22
C LYS A 9 4.53 -20.47 -11.68
N THR A 10 4.59 -19.22 -11.21
CA THR A 10 5.79 -18.39 -11.39
C THR A 10 5.99 -17.38 -10.25
N ALA A 11 6.80 -17.74 -9.27
CA ALA A 11 7.61 -16.78 -8.52
C ALA A 11 9.02 -17.36 -8.40
N ARG A 12 10.01 -16.56 -8.80
CA ARG A 12 11.50 -16.65 -8.70
C ARG A 12 12.09 -16.21 -10.04
N LYS A 13 12.96 -15.19 -10.11
CA LYS A 13 14.05 -14.79 -9.21
C LYS A 13 13.68 -13.55 -8.36
N GLY A 14 13.86 -13.68 -7.04
CA GLY A 14 13.34 -12.79 -5.99
C GLY A 14 12.15 -13.46 -5.31
N ASP A 15 12.29 -13.90 -4.05
CA ASP A 15 11.23 -14.53 -3.26
C ASP A 15 10.17 -13.49 -2.83
N PHE A 16 9.54 -12.82 -3.79
CA PHE A 16 8.43 -11.94 -3.48
C PHE A 16 7.26 -12.77 -2.99
N ARG A 17 6.67 -12.34 -1.89
CA ARG A 17 5.35 -12.82 -1.48
C ARG A 17 4.34 -12.53 -2.59
N TRP A 18 3.22 -13.25 -2.58
CA TRP A 18 2.18 -12.98 -3.57
C TRP A 18 1.62 -11.57 -3.38
N PHE A 19 1.37 -10.86 -4.49
CA PHE A 19 0.74 -9.53 -4.51
C PHE A 19 -0.69 -9.49 -3.94
N THR A 20 -1.19 -10.63 -3.45
CA THR A 20 -2.36 -10.73 -2.58
C THR A 20 -2.12 -10.13 -1.19
N GLY A 21 -0.86 -9.96 -0.76
CA GLY A 21 -0.50 -9.33 0.51
C GLY A 21 0.20 -7.98 0.31
N VAL A 22 -0.12 -6.99 1.16
CA VAL A 22 0.45 -5.63 1.12
C VAL A 22 1.98 -5.64 1.14
N ILE A 23 2.57 -6.53 1.93
CA ILE A 23 4.02 -6.63 2.05
C ILE A 23 4.74 -6.98 0.74
N ALA A 24 4.10 -7.71 -0.18
CA ALA A 24 4.68 -8.01 -1.48
C ALA A 24 4.87 -6.73 -2.31
N TRP A 25 3.94 -5.78 -2.18
CA TRP A 25 4.04 -4.45 -2.82
C TRP A 25 5.21 -3.65 -2.26
N PHE A 26 5.39 -3.67 -0.93
CA PHE A 26 6.54 -3.04 -0.27
C PHE A 26 7.87 -3.63 -0.76
N GLU A 27 8.01 -4.96 -0.73
CA GLU A 27 9.24 -5.65 -1.14
C GLU A 27 9.56 -5.38 -2.62
N TRP A 28 8.54 -5.44 -3.48
CA TRP A 28 8.68 -5.13 -4.90
C TRP A 28 9.10 -3.68 -5.13
N ALA A 29 8.48 -2.71 -4.43
CA ALA A 29 8.84 -1.31 -4.56
C ALA A 29 10.24 -1.02 -4.04
N GLN A 30 10.66 -1.69 -2.96
CA GLN A 30 12.01 -1.53 -2.40
C GLN A 30 13.07 -1.97 -3.40
N VAL A 31 12.92 -3.12 -4.06
CA VAL A 31 13.92 -3.59 -5.04
C VAL A 31 14.00 -2.72 -6.30
N ASN A 32 12.94 -1.95 -6.59
CA ASN A 32 12.87 -1.06 -7.75
C ASN A 32 13.16 0.41 -7.38
N ASN A 33 13.49 0.72 -6.12
CA ASN A 33 13.68 2.08 -5.62
C ASN A 33 12.47 3.01 -5.84
N PHE A 34 11.26 2.49 -5.65
CA PHE A 34 10.00 3.26 -5.78
C PHE A 34 9.45 3.76 -4.44
N ILE A 35 10.12 3.47 -3.33
CA ILE A 35 9.67 3.82 -1.98
C ILE A 35 9.99 5.29 -1.67
N HIS A 36 8.99 6.01 -1.20
CA HIS A 36 9.09 7.34 -0.65
C HIS A 36 8.52 7.38 0.77
N ASN A 37 9.20 8.06 1.69
CA ASN A 37 8.74 8.21 3.07
C ASN A 37 8.03 9.56 3.26
N GLU A 38 7.11 9.59 4.21
CA GLU A 38 6.51 10.84 4.67
C GLU A 38 7.61 11.78 5.21
N SER A 39 7.71 12.98 4.61
CA SER A 39 8.74 13.97 4.94
C SER A 39 8.36 15.33 4.36
N SER A 40 9.05 16.41 4.77
CA SER A 40 8.86 17.74 4.19
C SER A 40 9.19 17.81 2.69
N ASP A 41 10.04 16.90 2.21
CA ASP A 41 10.61 16.94 0.87
C ASP A 41 9.82 16.06 -0.10
N PHE A 42 8.78 15.39 0.37
CA PHE A 42 7.92 14.53 -0.42
C PHE A 42 6.45 14.91 -0.26
N THR A 43 5.80 15.20 -1.39
CA THR A 43 4.34 15.40 -1.43
C THR A 43 3.71 14.23 -2.20
N PRO A 44 2.83 13.44 -1.57
CA PRO A 44 2.08 12.40 -2.26
C PRO A 44 1.23 12.98 -3.39
N GLU A 45 1.19 12.28 -4.51
CA GLU A 45 0.47 12.69 -5.71
C GLU A 45 -0.61 11.67 -6.07
N ARG A 46 -1.55 12.08 -6.93
CA ARG A 46 -2.55 11.17 -7.46
C ARG A 46 -1.87 10.00 -8.16
N GLY A 47 -2.26 8.78 -7.82
CA GLY A 47 -1.72 7.55 -8.39
C GLY A 47 -0.63 6.90 -7.55
N ASP A 48 -0.06 7.62 -6.57
CA ASP A 48 0.81 6.99 -5.58
C ASP A 48 0.03 5.91 -4.82
N ILE A 49 0.72 4.83 -4.49
CA ILE A 49 0.16 3.78 -3.66
C ILE A 49 0.65 4.02 -2.24
N VAL A 50 -0.26 4.21 -1.29
CA VAL A 50 0.08 4.37 0.13
C VAL A 50 0.02 3.03 0.83
N ILE A 51 1.07 2.68 1.56
CA ILE A 51 1.10 1.55 2.49
C ILE A 51 0.92 2.11 3.90
N PHE A 52 -0.08 1.59 4.61
CA PHE A 52 -0.37 2.00 5.97
C PHE A 52 0.36 1.14 7.00
N ASN A 53 0.67 1.78 8.12
CA ASN A 53 1.28 1.19 9.29
C ASN A 53 0.21 0.90 10.36
N ASN A 54 -0.11 -0.38 10.51
CA ASN A 54 -0.91 -0.92 11.61
C ASN A 54 -2.30 -0.27 11.80
N ILE A 55 -3.07 -0.08 10.74
CA ILE A 55 -4.40 0.58 10.81
C ILE A 55 -5.60 -0.37 10.89
N ILE A 56 -5.40 -1.68 10.68
CA ILE A 56 -6.45 -2.68 10.92
C ILE A 56 -6.61 -2.85 12.43
N SER A 57 -7.86 -2.76 12.92
CA SER A 57 -8.13 -2.88 14.35
C SER A 57 -7.89 -4.29 14.88
N GLU A 58 -7.49 -4.37 16.15
CA GLU A 58 -7.08 -5.61 16.82
C GLU A 58 -8.01 -6.82 16.59
N PRO A 59 -9.35 -6.69 16.65
CA PRO A 59 -10.25 -7.85 16.44
C PRO A 59 -10.16 -8.47 15.04
N TYR A 60 -9.69 -7.72 14.05
CA TYR A 60 -9.53 -8.17 12.66
C TYR A 60 -8.07 -8.41 12.29
N LYS A 61 -7.15 -8.25 13.25
CA LYS A 61 -5.72 -8.38 13.03
C LYS A 61 -5.27 -9.78 13.36
N GLN A 62 -4.46 -10.38 12.49
CA GLN A 62 -3.81 -11.65 12.82
C GLN A 62 -2.76 -11.41 13.88
N LYS A 63 -2.67 -12.32 14.85
CA LYS A 63 -1.57 -12.32 15.82
C LYS A 63 -0.25 -12.36 15.07
N ASP A 64 0.69 -11.50 15.46
CA ASP A 64 2.02 -11.36 14.85
C ASP A 64 1.99 -10.91 13.37
N SER A 65 0.92 -10.24 12.94
CA SER A 65 0.86 -9.62 11.61
C SER A 65 1.94 -8.56 11.43
N LEU A 66 2.41 -8.41 10.20
CA LEU A 66 3.39 -7.39 9.83
C LEU A 66 2.80 -5.97 9.96
N TRP A 67 3.69 -4.99 10.03
CA TRP A 67 3.32 -3.58 10.17
C TRP A 67 2.49 -3.06 8.99
N CYS A 68 2.79 -3.54 7.77
CA CYS A 68 2.11 -3.14 6.54
C CYS A 68 0.82 -3.95 6.36
N ASP A 69 -0.25 -3.49 7.01
CA ASP A 69 -1.50 -4.25 7.10
C ASP A 69 -2.59 -3.75 6.15
N HIS A 70 -2.43 -2.57 5.54
CA HIS A 70 -3.39 -2.03 4.59
C HIS A 70 -2.71 -1.20 3.49
N ILE A 71 -3.41 -1.01 2.36
CA ILE A 71 -2.91 -0.29 1.20
C ILE A 71 -4.05 0.48 0.51
N GLY A 72 -3.71 1.59 -0.15
CA GLY A 72 -4.66 2.37 -0.95
C GLY A 72 -3.98 3.12 -2.09
N ILE A 73 -4.77 3.70 -2.98
CA ILE A 73 -4.30 4.57 -4.07
C ILE A 73 -4.67 6.01 -3.75
N VAL A 74 -3.70 6.92 -3.74
CA VAL A 74 -3.90 8.35 -3.50
C VAL A 74 -4.70 8.96 -4.65
N LEU A 75 -5.80 9.64 -4.32
CA LEU A 75 -6.64 10.38 -5.25
C LEU A 75 -6.36 11.89 -5.19
N SER A 76 -6.08 12.38 -3.98
CA SER A 76 -5.62 13.73 -3.68
C SER A 76 -4.94 13.78 -2.31
N CYS A 77 -4.07 14.77 -2.11
CA CYS A 77 -3.35 15.02 -0.88
C CYS A 77 -3.50 16.51 -0.52
N ASP A 78 -3.85 16.79 0.73
CA ASP A 78 -3.74 18.11 1.34
C ASP A 78 -2.68 18.09 2.46
N SER A 79 -2.54 19.20 3.20
CA SER A 79 -1.52 19.32 4.25
C SER A 79 -1.68 18.33 5.40
N GLU A 80 -2.90 17.86 5.67
CA GLU A 80 -3.21 17.02 6.85
C GLU A 80 -3.79 15.65 6.48
N TYR A 81 -4.33 15.51 5.27
CA TYR A 81 -5.10 14.34 4.87
C TYR A 81 -4.77 13.86 3.46
N LEU A 82 -4.94 12.55 3.29
CA LEU A 82 -5.06 11.88 2.01
C LEU A 82 -6.51 11.56 1.75
N THR A 83 -6.95 11.73 0.51
CA THR A 83 -8.13 11.06 -0.02
C THR A 83 -7.64 9.88 -0.85
N VAL A 84 -8.07 8.67 -0.50
CA VAL A 84 -7.52 7.42 -1.05
C VAL A 84 -8.65 6.48 -1.47
N ALA A 85 -8.46 5.81 -2.61
CA ALA A 85 -9.27 4.66 -2.99
C ALA A 85 -8.70 3.42 -2.30
N GLU A 86 -9.54 2.73 -1.53
CA GLU A 86 -9.15 1.55 -0.75
C GLU A 86 -10.15 0.41 -0.99
N GLY A 87 -9.66 -0.82 -0.83
CA GLY A 87 -10.50 -2.01 -0.72
C GLY A 87 -10.85 -2.34 0.73
N ASN A 88 -11.72 -3.33 0.92
CA ASN A 88 -12.10 -3.87 2.22
C ASN A 88 -12.56 -2.81 3.26
N ILE A 89 -13.27 -1.78 2.81
CA ILE A 89 -13.78 -0.75 3.72
C ILE A 89 -14.69 -1.38 4.77
N GLY A 90 -14.44 -1.04 6.04
CA GLY A 90 -15.20 -1.55 7.18
C GLY A 90 -15.16 -3.07 7.32
N ASN A 91 -14.15 -3.73 6.76
CA ASN A 91 -14.03 -5.19 6.74
C ASN A 91 -15.19 -5.92 6.02
N GLN A 92 -15.77 -5.28 5.01
CA GLN A 92 -16.93 -5.80 4.25
C GLN A 92 -16.58 -6.25 2.84
N ASN A 93 -15.29 -6.31 2.48
CA ASN A 93 -14.84 -6.63 1.12
C ASN A 93 -15.48 -5.74 0.03
N VAL A 94 -15.62 -4.44 0.32
CA VAL A 94 -16.11 -3.43 -0.63
C VAL A 94 -15.05 -2.38 -0.88
N SER A 95 -15.04 -1.82 -2.08
CA SER A 95 -14.18 -0.68 -2.42
C SER A 95 -14.85 0.63 -2.01
N GLY A 96 -14.05 1.63 -1.65
CA GLY A 96 -14.56 2.95 -1.30
C GLY A 96 -13.48 4.02 -1.28
N ILE A 97 -13.93 5.27 -1.10
CA ILE A 97 -13.05 6.43 -0.94
C ILE A 97 -12.97 6.74 0.54
N MET A 98 -11.74 6.81 1.07
CA MET A 98 -11.46 7.10 2.47
C MET A 98 -10.68 8.40 2.60
N LYS A 99 -10.92 9.09 3.71
CA LYS A 99 -10.08 10.20 4.17
C LYS A 99 -9.18 9.70 5.29
N ARG A 100 -7.87 9.76 5.09
CA ARG A 100 -6.84 9.26 6.03
C ARG A 100 -5.98 10.43 6.49
N LYS A 101 -5.68 10.50 7.78
CA LYS A 101 -4.79 11.53 8.31
C LYS A 101 -3.34 11.20 7.92
N ARG A 102 -2.55 12.22 7.63
CA ARG A 102 -1.10 12.12 7.39
C ARG A 102 -0.38 12.18 8.73
N ASP A 103 -0.28 11.04 9.39
CA ASP A 103 0.37 10.89 10.69
C ASP A 103 1.21 9.60 10.74
N ASN A 104 1.46 9.09 11.94
CA ASN A 104 2.24 7.86 12.16
C ASN A 104 1.59 6.58 11.61
N THR A 105 0.37 6.68 11.06
CA THR A 105 -0.28 5.59 10.32
C THR A 105 0.19 5.48 8.88
N ILE A 106 0.91 6.47 8.35
CA ILE A 106 1.55 6.35 7.04
C ILE A 106 2.84 5.54 7.22
N GLY A 107 2.94 4.43 6.50
CA GLY A 107 4.16 3.63 6.45
C GLY A 107 5.12 4.14 5.39
N CYS A 108 4.67 4.12 4.14
CA CYS A 108 5.40 4.69 3.00
C CYS A 108 4.46 4.90 1.80
N TYR A 109 4.98 5.55 0.78
CA TYR A 109 4.38 5.71 -0.53
C TYR A 109 5.20 4.93 -1.56
N ILE A 110 4.52 4.38 -2.55
CA ILE A 110 5.13 3.77 -3.74
C ILE A 110 4.75 4.64 -4.93
N ARG A 111 5.75 5.22 -5.59
CA ARG A 111 5.56 5.97 -6.83
C ARG A 111 6.14 5.18 -8.00
N ILE A 112 5.25 4.74 -8.88
CA ILE A 112 5.63 4.01 -10.10
C ILE A 112 5.89 5.00 -11.25
N PRO A 113 6.77 4.68 -12.23
CA PRO A 113 7.07 5.54 -13.37
C PRO A 113 5.90 5.77 -14.33
#